data_AF-A0A368VUP1-F1
#
_entry.id   AF-A0A368VUP1-F1
#
_cell.length_a   1.000
_cell.length_b   1.000
_cell.length_c   1.000
_cell.angle_alpha   90.00
_cell.angle_beta   90.00
_cell.angle_gamma   90.00
#
_symmetry.space_group_name_H-M   'P 1'
#
loop_
_entity.id
_entity.type
_entity.pdbx_description
1 polymer ?
#
loop_
_entity_poly.entity_id
_entity_poly.type
_entity_poly.pdbx_seq_one_letter_code
_entity_poly.pdbx_strand_id
1 'polypeptide(L)' 'MSLFKKVTDFAKSPQGKRAMEQAKKYAQDPKNKEKIDRVKNRITGKGKSH' A
#
# COMPACT_ATOMS: atom_id res chain seq x y z
N MET A 1 -28.87 1.46 -5.00
CA MET A 1 -27.83 2.51 -4.78
C MET A 1 -26.47 1.84 -4.96
N SER A 2 -25.76 2.16 -6.05
CA SER A 2 -24.61 1.37 -6.52
C SER A 2 -23.38 1.52 -5.61
N LEU A 3 -22.72 0.41 -5.28
CA LEU A 3 -21.48 0.35 -4.50
C LEU A 3 -20.37 1.23 -5.09
N PHE A 4 -20.37 1.40 -6.42
CA PHE A 4 -19.44 2.29 -7.12
C PHE A 4 -19.58 3.75 -6.68
N LYS A 5 -20.79 4.24 -6.44
CA LYS A 5 -21.02 5.60 -5.94
C LYS A 5 -20.44 5.76 -4.54
N LYS A 6 -20.61 4.76 -3.66
CA LYS A 6 -20.10 4.77 -2.29
C LYS A 6 -18.56 4.74 -2.25
N VAL A 7 -17.92 3.99 -3.15
CA VAL A 7 -16.44 4.00 -3.30
C VAL A 7 -15.95 5.33 -3.86
N THR A 8 -16.66 5.91 -4.82
CA THR A 8 -16.32 7.21 -5.41
C THR A 8 -16.48 8.34 -4.38
N ASP A 9 -17.56 8.32 -3.61
CA ASP A 9 -17.81 9.28 -2.52
C ASP A 9 -16.82 9.06 -1.38
N PHE A 10 -16.42 7.82 -1.08
CA PHE A 10 -15.38 7.52 -0.11
C PHE A 10 -14.01 8.02 -0.58
N ALA A 11 -13.64 7.83 -1.85
CA ALA A 11 -12.40 8.38 -2.42
C ALA A 11 -12.38 9.91 -2.41
N LYS A 12 -13.55 10.54 -2.58
CA LYS A 12 -13.73 12.00 -2.48
C LYS A 12 -13.84 12.50 -1.03
N SER A 13 -14.07 11.62 -0.06
CA SER A 13 -14.23 11.98 1.34
C SER A 13 -12.89 12.36 1.99
N PRO A 14 -12.92 13.13 3.09
CA PRO A 14 -11.71 13.43 3.88
C PRO A 14 -11.01 12.16 4.36
N GLN A 15 -11.75 11.08 4.61
CA GLN A 15 -11.22 9.80 5.08
C GLN A 15 -10.47 9.08 3.97
N GLY A 16 -11.02 9.04 2.74
CA GLY A 16 -10.34 8.45 1.59
C GLY A 16 -9.08 9.22 1.19
N LYS A 17 -9.12 10.56 1.23
CA LYS A 17 -7.93 11.40 1.01
C LYS A 17 -6.84 11.12 2.05
N ARG A 18 -7.19 11.03 3.34
CA ARG A 18 -6.23 10.66 4.40
C ARG A 18 -5.66 9.26 4.20
N ALA A 19 -6.46 8.29 3.74
CA ALA A 19 -5.98 6.93 3.47
C ALA A 19 -5.01 6.91 2.27
N MET A 20 -5.33 7.63 1.18
CA MET A 20 -4.45 7.83 0.03
C MET A 20 -3.16 8.56 0.41
N GLU A 21 -3.24 9.63 1.22
CA GLU A 21 -2.05 10.36 1.69
C GLU A 21 -1.16 9.50 2.59
N GLN A 22 -1.76 8.72 3.50
CA GLN A 22 -1.00 7.77 4.29
C GLN A 22 -0.32 6.75 3.37
N ALA A 23 -1.05 6.10 2.47
CA ALA A 23 -0.48 5.15 1.51
C ALA A 23 0.65 5.78 0.68
N LYS A 24 0.47 7.03 0.21
CA LYS A 24 1.49 7.78 -0.53
C LYS A 24 2.71 8.06 0.33
N LYS A 25 2.55 8.49 1.59
CA LYS A 25 3.66 8.67 2.54
C LYS A 25 4.36 7.36 2.82
N TYR A 26 3.64 6.28 3.08
CA TYR A 26 4.20 4.94 3.29
C TYR A 26 5.00 4.46 2.08
N ALA A 27 4.54 4.74 0.85
CA ALA A 27 5.23 4.39 -0.39
C ALA A 27 6.42 5.32 -0.73
N GLN A 28 6.33 6.59 -0.35
CA GLN A 28 7.40 7.58 -0.53
C GLN A 28 8.51 7.41 0.51
N ASP A 29 8.24 6.77 1.64
CA ASP A 29 9.22 6.57 2.69
C ASP A 29 10.25 5.51 2.26
N PRO A 30 11.52 5.91 2.00
CA PRO A 30 12.56 4.98 1.56
C PRO A 30 12.85 3.91 2.62
N LYS A 31 12.60 4.22 3.91
CA LYS A 31 12.80 3.29 5.03
C LYS A 31 11.84 2.10 4.96
N ASN A 32 10.63 2.29 4.43
CA ASN A 32 9.69 1.19 4.20
C ASN A 32 10.06 0.39 2.97
N LYS A 33 10.59 1.02 1.91
CA LYS A 33 11.11 0.30 0.74
C LYS A 33 12.22 -0.66 1.14
N GLU A 34 13.19 -0.23 1.96
CA GLU A 34 14.25 -1.13 2.43
C GLU A 34 13.73 -2.31 3.25
N LYS A 35 12.74 -2.07 4.12
CA LYS A 35 12.11 -3.14 4.91
C LYS A 35 11.36 -4.11 4.02
N ILE A 36 10.58 -3.61 3.07
CA ILE A 36 9.85 -4.42 2.10
C ILE A 36 10.82 -5.20 1.23
N ASP A 37 11.91 -4.59 0.78
CA ASP A 37 12.93 -5.24 -0.04
C ASP A 37 13.65 -6.35 0.74
N ARG A 38 14.03 -6.11 2.00
CA ARG A 38 14.57 -7.16 2.89
C ARG A 38 13.58 -8.31 3.11
N VAL A 39 12.31 -8.00 3.36
CA VAL A 39 11.26 -9.02 3.57
C VAL A 39 11.00 -9.79 2.27
N LYS A 40 10.91 -9.08 1.13
CA LYS A 40 10.77 -9.67 -0.20
C LYS A 40 11.96 -10.58 -0.50
N ASN A 41 13.20 -10.12 -0.35
CA ASN A 41 14.39 -10.94 -0.56
C ASN A 41 14.43 -12.16 0.37
N ARG A 42 13.96 -12.04 1.62
CA ARG A 42 13.85 -13.18 2.54
C ARG A 42 12.76 -14.17 2.10
N ILE A 43 11.61 -13.70 1.61
CA ILE A 43 10.49 -14.56 1.16
C ILE A 43 10.80 -15.18 -0.20
N THR A 44 11.25 -14.38 -1.18
CA THR A 44 11.60 -14.81 -2.53
C THR A 44 12.90 -15.61 -2.57
N GLY A 45 13.87 -15.31 -1.69
CA GLY A 45 15.12 -16.06 -1.57
C GLY A 45 14.96 -17.42 -0.89
N LYS A 46 14.02 -17.56 0.05
CA LYS A 46 13.73 -18.85 0.71
C LYS A 46 12.97 -19.85 -0.18
N GLY A 47 12.45 -19.40 -1.33
CA GLY A 47 11.83 -20.27 -2.33
C GLY A 47 12.77 -20.72 -3.46
N LYS A 48 14.04 -20.30 -3.47
CA LYS A 48 14.99 -20.56 -4.57
C LYS A 48 16.16 -21.48 -4.18
N SER A 49 15.98 -22.27 -3.13
CA SER A 49 16.86 -23.40 -2.81
C SER A 49 16.20 -24.68 -3.34
N HIS A 50 16.49 -25.00 -4.61
CA HIS A 50 16.24 -26.31 -5.20
C HIS A 50 17.46 -26.68 -6.04
#